data_AF-A0A1G5EV25-F1
#
_entry.id   AF-A0A1G5EV25-F1
#
_cell.length_a   1.000
_cell.length_b   1.000
_cell.length_c   1.000
_cell.angle_alpha   90.00
_cell.angle_beta   90.00
_cell.angle_gamma   90.00
#
_symmetry.space_group_name_H-M   'P 1'
#
loop_
_entity.id
_entity.type
_entity.pdbx_description
1 polymer ?
#
loop_
_entity_poly.entity_id
_entity_poly.type
_entity_poly.pdbx_seq_one_letter_code
_entity_poly.pdbx_strand_id
1 'polypeptide(L)'
;MATRSAKIDQKADLIWAIADKLTGVYKPHEYGEVILPLTVIRRFDCILSDTKDAVLKKYEEVKKLPMKDVLLRKASGYDFYNTSKYTFERLMDDPDNIEDNFKDYLNGFSENVRDIIEKFKFDGHITTMANKDILYIVLKEFTTDRANLHPSEISNLEMGYIFEEIIRRFSEAHNEDAGQHYTPREVIQLMVNILFYDDNDILSGNNVAKTIYDPACGTGGMLSVAEEYLHSLNASTELVSFGQEINDQTFAICKADMLIKGNNADFIKDGNTLSDDQFKGQTFDYILSNPPFGREWKNEKAKVEEEAKLGFGGRFGAGLPAASDGQMLFLMTAISKMKDISQGGSRIAIIHNGSPLFTGDAGSGPSDIRKYILENDLLEAIIALPNDIFYNTGIATYIWVLSNKKAGTVREGKVQLINANGLYEKRRKALGNKRNDITESQIAEITKIYGDFVENEISKIFDNADFGYTKIIVERPIVGEDGKPVLKKGKPEADSSLRDTENVPLKEDIQEYFKREVLPFAPDAWIDKKKSKVGYEIPFTRYFYKYEAPKPSNEIMAEILKLEKELSGSLEEVFGI
;
A
#
# COMPACT_ATOMS: atom_id res chain seq x y z
N MET A 1 -7.31 -20.55 -3.66
CA MET A 1 -5.93 -20.66 -3.10
C MET A 1 -5.14 -21.62 -3.97
N ALA A 2 -4.19 -21.12 -4.75
CA ALA A 2 -2.96 -21.89 -4.91
C ALA A 2 -2.37 -21.98 -3.49
N THR A 3 -2.51 -23.14 -2.86
CA THR A 3 -1.82 -23.48 -1.61
C THR A 3 -0.40 -22.94 -1.73
N ARG A 4 0.08 -22.15 -0.76
CA ARG A 4 1.51 -21.79 -0.64
C ARG A 4 2.29 -23.05 -0.95
N SER A 5 2.89 -23.11 -2.13
CA SER A 5 3.38 -24.37 -2.66
C SER A 5 4.46 -24.85 -1.71
N ALA A 6 4.51 -26.15 -1.40
CA ALA A 6 5.62 -26.73 -0.65
C ALA A 6 6.99 -26.33 -1.25
N LYS A 7 7.01 -26.00 -2.57
CA LYS A 7 8.15 -25.41 -3.26
C LYS A 7 8.56 -24.04 -2.71
N ILE A 8 7.64 -23.13 -2.41
CA ILE A 8 7.97 -21.77 -1.91
C ILE A 8 8.62 -21.87 -0.53
N ASP A 9 8.05 -22.68 0.37
CA ASP A 9 8.62 -22.90 1.70
C ASP A 9 9.99 -23.59 1.61
N GLN A 10 10.13 -24.61 0.76
CA GLN A 10 11.42 -25.29 0.53
C GLN A 10 12.50 -24.36 -0.02
N LYS A 11 12.15 -23.43 -0.93
CA LYS A 11 13.07 -22.44 -1.51
C LYS A 11 13.40 -21.34 -0.48
N ALA A 12 12.44 -20.89 0.32
CA ALA A 12 12.71 -19.96 1.42
C ALA A 12 13.62 -20.60 2.50
N ASP A 13 13.50 -21.90 2.74
CA ASP A 13 14.36 -22.63 3.67
C ASP A 13 15.78 -22.82 3.13
N LEU A 14 15.95 -22.88 1.80
CA LEU A 14 17.28 -22.75 1.20
C LEU A 14 17.91 -21.41 1.54
N ILE A 15 17.17 -20.30 1.41
CA ILE A 15 17.68 -18.96 1.74
C ILE A 15 18.15 -18.89 3.20
N TRP A 16 17.45 -19.53 4.13
CA TRP A 16 17.95 -19.65 5.51
C TRP A 16 19.21 -20.50 5.61
N ALA A 17 19.28 -21.64 4.93
CA ALA A 17 20.48 -22.47 4.92
C ALA A 17 21.71 -21.73 4.36
N ILE A 18 21.51 -20.76 3.46
CA ILE A 18 22.56 -19.88 2.96
C ILE A 18 22.89 -18.80 3.99
N ALA A 19 21.88 -18.21 4.63
CA ALA A 19 22.08 -17.23 5.70
C ALA A 19 22.86 -17.81 6.89
N ASP A 20 22.70 -19.10 7.20
CA ASP A 20 23.49 -19.79 8.22
C ASP A 20 25.01 -19.72 7.94
N LYS A 21 25.42 -19.65 6.67
CA LYS A 21 26.84 -19.51 6.27
C LYS A 21 27.42 -18.13 6.56
N LEU A 22 26.55 -17.13 6.80
CA LEU A 22 26.95 -15.77 7.15
C LEU A 22 27.18 -15.60 8.65
N THR A 23 26.83 -16.62 9.46
CA THR A 23 26.96 -16.62 10.92
C THR A 23 28.40 -16.34 11.35
N GLY A 24 28.57 -15.37 12.26
CA GLY A 24 29.86 -14.98 12.82
C GLY A 24 30.61 -13.92 12.01
N VAL A 25 30.30 -13.76 10.71
CA VAL A 25 30.80 -12.66 9.88
C VAL A 25 29.83 -11.49 9.87
N TYR A 26 28.54 -11.79 9.74
CA TYR A 26 27.45 -10.81 9.77
C TYR A 26 26.57 -11.02 11.00
N LYS A 27 25.95 -9.94 11.45
CA LYS A 27 24.80 -10.04 12.37
C LYS A 27 23.58 -10.51 11.59
N PRO A 28 22.61 -11.20 12.22
CA PRO A 28 21.35 -11.60 11.58
C PRO A 28 20.71 -10.43 10.80
N HIS A 29 20.81 -9.25 11.41
CA HIS A 29 20.86 -7.91 10.80
C HIS A 29 20.93 -7.79 9.29
N GLU A 30 22.13 -8.17 8.89
CA GLU A 30 22.82 -7.79 7.68
C GLU A 30 22.72 -8.94 6.67
N TYR A 31 22.13 -10.08 7.05
CA TYR A 31 21.96 -11.23 6.16
C TYR A 31 21.13 -10.84 4.93
N GLY A 32 20.11 -9.98 5.10
CA GLY A 32 19.32 -9.46 3.99
C GLY A 32 20.16 -8.71 2.95
N GLU A 33 21.19 -7.97 3.38
CA GLU A 33 22.08 -7.20 2.50
C GLU A 33 22.94 -8.10 1.60
N VAL A 34 23.10 -9.37 1.95
CA VAL A 34 23.84 -10.36 1.16
C VAL A 34 22.91 -11.28 0.37
N ILE A 35 21.85 -11.76 1.01
CA ILE A 35 20.99 -12.79 0.43
C ILE A 35 20.06 -12.22 -0.64
N LEU A 36 19.53 -11.01 -0.46
CA LEU A 36 18.67 -10.36 -1.46
C LEU A 36 19.40 -10.13 -2.80
N PRO A 37 20.58 -9.47 -2.85
CA PRO A 37 21.28 -9.28 -4.12
C PRO A 37 21.65 -10.61 -4.76
N LEU A 38 22.17 -11.59 -4.01
CA LEU A 38 22.52 -12.90 -4.57
C LEU A 38 21.32 -13.64 -5.15
N THR A 39 20.14 -13.51 -4.53
CA THR A 39 18.90 -14.10 -5.03
C THR A 39 18.48 -13.47 -6.37
N VAL A 40 18.56 -12.14 -6.49
CA VAL A 40 18.30 -11.42 -7.76
C VAL A 40 19.32 -11.82 -8.83
N ILE A 41 20.60 -11.82 -8.48
CA ILE A 41 21.69 -12.19 -9.39
C ILE A 41 21.52 -13.64 -9.87
N ARG A 42 21.18 -14.57 -8.97
CA ARG A 42 20.93 -15.98 -9.33
C ARG A 42 19.70 -16.13 -10.22
N ARG A 43 18.64 -15.34 -10.03
CA ARG A 43 17.48 -15.35 -10.94
C ARG A 43 17.91 -14.97 -12.37
N PHE A 44 18.72 -13.90 -12.53
CA PHE A 44 19.27 -13.53 -13.83
C PHE A 44 20.20 -14.61 -14.41
N ASP A 45 21.07 -15.19 -13.59
CA ASP A 45 21.98 -16.28 -14.00
C ASP A 45 21.21 -17.49 -14.53
N CYS A 46 20.20 -17.96 -13.80
CA CYS A 46 19.34 -19.06 -14.24
C CYS A 46 18.68 -18.73 -15.59
N ILE A 47 18.05 -17.55 -15.73
CA ILE A 47 17.38 -17.14 -16.98
C ILE A 47 18.35 -17.14 -18.17
N LEU A 48 19.57 -16.65 -17.97
CA LEU A 48 20.57 -16.58 -19.04
C LEU A 48 21.27 -17.91 -19.32
N SER A 49 21.10 -18.93 -18.48
CA SER A 49 21.81 -20.21 -18.61
C SER A 49 21.52 -20.90 -19.96
N ASP A 50 20.28 -20.78 -20.44
CA ASP A 50 19.83 -21.34 -21.73
C ASP A 50 20.52 -20.70 -22.95
N THR A 51 20.96 -19.44 -22.83
CA THR A 51 21.49 -18.65 -23.96
C THR A 51 22.93 -18.18 -23.77
N LYS A 52 23.57 -18.52 -22.65
CA LYS A 52 24.90 -18.04 -22.26
C LYS A 52 25.95 -18.23 -23.35
N ASP A 53 26.11 -19.45 -23.87
CA ASP A 53 27.15 -19.74 -24.87
C ASP A 53 26.87 -19.03 -26.21
N ALA A 54 25.59 -18.86 -26.58
CA ALA A 54 25.19 -18.11 -27.76
C ALA A 54 25.55 -16.62 -27.62
N VAL A 55 25.29 -16.03 -26.44
CA VAL A 55 25.67 -14.65 -26.11
C VAL A 55 27.18 -14.48 -26.14
N LEU A 56 27.95 -15.38 -25.53
CA LEU A 56 29.42 -15.30 -25.52
C LEU A 56 30.02 -15.39 -26.93
N LYS A 57 29.54 -16.33 -27.74
CA LYS A 57 29.93 -16.41 -29.15
C LYS A 57 29.59 -15.12 -29.88
N LYS A 58 28.37 -14.60 -29.67
CA LYS A 58 27.95 -13.35 -30.32
C LYS A 58 28.80 -12.17 -29.89
N TYR A 59 29.13 -12.08 -28.60
CA TYR A 59 29.96 -11.02 -28.06
C TYR A 59 31.33 -10.98 -28.73
N GLU A 60 31.98 -12.12 -28.94
CA GLU A 60 33.26 -12.16 -29.66
C GLU A 60 33.16 -11.62 -31.09
N GLU A 61 32.04 -11.88 -31.79
CA GLU A 61 31.77 -11.34 -33.13
C GLU A 61 31.53 -9.81 -33.12
N VAL A 62 30.84 -9.31 -32.08
CA VAL A 62 30.28 -7.93 -32.09
C VAL A 62 30.93 -6.96 -31.12
N LYS A 63 31.87 -7.37 -30.26
CA LYS A 63 32.41 -6.53 -29.17
C LYS A 63 33.01 -5.18 -29.59
N LYS A 64 33.41 -5.05 -30.86
CA LYS A 64 33.95 -3.81 -31.46
C LYS A 64 32.89 -2.98 -32.20
N LEU A 65 31.65 -3.46 -32.33
CA LEU A 65 30.59 -2.78 -33.05
C LEU A 65 29.82 -1.80 -32.15
N PRO A 66 29.39 -0.64 -32.67
CA PRO A 66 28.59 0.32 -31.91
C PRO A 66 27.23 -0.25 -31.44
N MET A 67 26.59 -1.10 -32.25
CA MET A 67 25.25 -1.68 -31.97
C MET A 67 25.32 -3.01 -31.19
N LYS A 68 26.40 -3.26 -30.43
CA LYS A 68 26.60 -4.53 -29.73
C LYS A 68 25.46 -4.85 -28.76
N ASP A 69 24.95 -3.86 -28.03
CA ASP A 69 23.89 -4.05 -27.02
C ASP A 69 22.62 -4.68 -27.63
N VAL A 70 22.08 -4.09 -28.70
CA VAL A 70 20.91 -4.62 -29.42
C VAL A 70 21.13 -6.05 -29.92
N LEU A 71 22.32 -6.33 -30.47
CA LEU A 71 22.67 -7.66 -30.98
C LEU A 71 22.81 -8.70 -29.88
N LEU A 72 23.29 -8.30 -28.70
CA LEU A 72 23.47 -9.18 -27.54
C LEU A 72 22.14 -9.47 -26.84
N ARG A 73 21.25 -8.49 -26.70
CA ARG A 73 19.86 -8.69 -26.24
C ARG A 73 19.09 -9.64 -27.16
N LYS A 74 19.26 -9.46 -28.47
CA LYS A 74 18.69 -10.40 -29.45
C LYS A 74 19.26 -11.82 -29.30
N ALA A 75 20.55 -11.95 -28.96
CA ALA A 75 21.18 -13.25 -28.76
C ALA A 75 20.78 -13.92 -27.44
N SER A 76 20.53 -13.14 -26.39
CA SER A 76 20.03 -13.66 -25.12
C SER A 76 18.54 -14.03 -25.17
N GLY A 77 17.77 -13.38 -26.05
CA GLY A 77 16.31 -13.50 -26.09
C GLY A 77 15.61 -12.62 -25.06
N TYR A 78 16.35 -11.76 -24.37
CA TYR A 78 15.86 -10.89 -23.30
C TYR A 78 16.41 -9.47 -23.47
N ASP A 79 15.82 -8.49 -22.78
CA ASP A 79 16.33 -7.12 -22.75
C ASP A 79 17.61 -6.93 -21.93
N PHE A 80 18.23 -8.03 -21.51
CA PHE A 80 19.48 -8.06 -20.77
C PHE A 80 20.33 -9.26 -21.20
N TYR A 81 21.61 -9.23 -20.86
CA TYR A 81 22.57 -10.28 -21.18
C TYR A 81 23.76 -10.25 -20.21
N ASN A 82 24.63 -11.26 -20.28
CA ASN A 82 25.90 -11.28 -19.56
C ASN A 82 27.06 -11.77 -20.46
N THR A 83 28.12 -10.98 -20.55
CA THR A 83 29.30 -11.20 -21.41
C THR A 83 30.51 -11.80 -20.70
N SER A 84 30.47 -11.95 -19.36
CA SER A 84 31.53 -12.64 -18.63
C SER A 84 31.53 -14.12 -18.99
N LYS A 85 32.73 -14.72 -19.11
CA LYS A 85 32.86 -16.17 -19.32
C LYS A 85 32.34 -16.99 -18.13
N TYR A 86 32.23 -16.38 -16.95
CA TYR A 86 31.79 -17.04 -15.72
C TYR A 86 30.26 -17.20 -15.68
N THR A 87 29.84 -18.22 -14.94
CA THR A 87 28.50 -18.50 -14.41
C THR A 87 28.70 -18.93 -12.96
N PHE A 88 27.63 -19.05 -12.17
CA PHE A 88 27.75 -19.56 -10.80
C PHE A 88 28.50 -20.89 -10.72
N GLU A 89 28.26 -21.80 -11.66
CA GLU A 89 28.93 -23.09 -11.76
C GLU A 89 30.41 -22.93 -12.12
N ARG A 90 30.73 -22.13 -13.15
CA ARG A 90 32.12 -21.91 -13.60
C ARG A 90 32.98 -21.14 -12.59
N LEU A 91 32.36 -20.36 -11.69
CA LEU A 91 33.08 -19.71 -10.59
C LEU A 91 33.68 -20.73 -9.62
N MET A 92 33.10 -21.92 -9.52
CA MET A 92 33.56 -22.95 -8.58
C MET A 92 34.87 -23.62 -9.01
N ASP A 93 35.29 -23.43 -10.26
CA ASP A 93 36.48 -24.06 -10.85
C ASP A 93 37.79 -23.36 -10.45
N ASP A 94 37.73 -22.14 -9.90
CA ASP A 94 38.89 -21.33 -9.52
C ASP A 94 38.63 -20.60 -8.18
N PRO A 95 38.61 -21.35 -7.06
CA PRO A 95 38.29 -20.81 -5.74
C PRO A 95 39.32 -19.78 -5.24
N ASP A 96 40.58 -19.89 -5.67
CA ASP A 96 41.67 -19.00 -5.23
C ASP A 96 41.48 -17.56 -5.73
N ASN A 97 40.78 -17.37 -6.86
CA ASN A 97 40.48 -16.06 -7.45
C ASN A 97 38.98 -15.73 -7.43
N ILE A 98 38.22 -16.32 -6.49
CA ILE A 98 36.76 -16.24 -6.46
C ILE A 98 36.22 -14.80 -6.41
N GLU A 99 36.89 -13.90 -5.72
CA GLU A 99 36.49 -12.49 -5.62
C GLU A 99 36.57 -11.79 -6.98
N ASP A 100 37.74 -11.82 -7.62
CA ASP A 100 37.98 -11.17 -8.91
C ASP A 100 37.10 -11.78 -10.01
N ASN A 101 36.95 -13.11 -10.00
CA ASN A 101 36.11 -13.83 -10.95
C ASN A 101 34.63 -13.47 -10.78
N PHE A 102 34.15 -13.33 -9.54
CA PHE A 102 32.76 -12.93 -9.29
C PHE A 102 32.52 -11.45 -9.63
N LYS A 103 33.48 -10.57 -9.36
CA LYS A 103 33.41 -9.16 -9.80
C LYS A 103 33.38 -9.04 -11.32
N ASP A 104 34.19 -9.82 -12.05
CA ASP A 104 34.11 -9.92 -13.51
C ASP A 104 32.73 -10.40 -13.97
N TYR A 105 32.18 -11.43 -13.33
CA TYR A 105 30.84 -11.93 -13.61
C TYR A 105 29.78 -10.84 -13.51
N LEU A 106 29.77 -10.07 -12.42
CA LEU A 106 28.82 -8.97 -12.21
C LEU A 106 29.02 -7.84 -13.24
N ASN A 107 30.27 -7.49 -13.53
CA ASN A 107 30.61 -6.46 -14.52
C ASN A 107 30.26 -6.89 -15.97
N GLY A 108 30.13 -8.18 -16.22
CA GLY A 108 29.73 -8.73 -17.51
C GLY A 108 28.28 -8.48 -17.89
N PHE A 109 27.41 -8.11 -16.95
CA PHE A 109 26.00 -7.83 -17.21
C PHE A 109 25.77 -6.57 -18.05
N SER A 110 24.66 -6.53 -18.78
CA SER A 110 24.16 -5.33 -19.44
C SER A 110 23.92 -4.18 -18.46
N GLU A 111 23.98 -2.93 -18.94
CA GLU A 111 23.91 -1.72 -18.10
C GLU A 111 22.67 -1.65 -17.21
N ASN A 112 21.51 -2.04 -17.73
CA ASN A 112 20.26 -2.09 -16.97
C ASN A 112 20.31 -3.06 -15.76
N VAL A 113 20.98 -4.21 -15.89
CA VAL A 113 21.16 -5.15 -14.77
C VAL A 113 22.24 -4.66 -13.80
N ARG A 114 23.29 -3.99 -14.30
CA ARG A 114 24.31 -3.38 -13.43
C ARG A 114 23.72 -2.26 -12.57
N ASP A 115 22.87 -1.40 -13.13
CA ASP A 115 22.13 -0.36 -12.37
C ASP A 115 21.30 -0.97 -11.23
N ILE A 116 20.63 -2.10 -11.48
CA ILE A 116 19.92 -2.86 -10.43
C ILE A 116 20.90 -3.35 -9.34
N ILE A 117 22.03 -3.95 -9.73
CA ILE A 117 23.01 -4.51 -8.79
C ILE A 117 23.66 -3.41 -7.94
N GLU A 118 23.95 -2.25 -8.52
CA GLU A 118 24.56 -1.10 -7.84
C GLU A 118 23.70 -0.60 -6.68
N LYS A 119 22.36 -0.63 -6.82
CA LYS A 119 21.42 -0.24 -5.76
C LYS A 119 21.52 -1.10 -4.50
N PHE A 120 21.93 -2.35 -4.63
CA PHE A 120 22.19 -3.21 -3.46
C PHE A 120 23.48 -2.86 -2.71
N LYS A 121 24.37 -2.02 -3.26
CA LYS A 121 25.67 -1.65 -2.66
C LYS A 121 26.53 -2.88 -2.32
N PHE A 122 26.45 -3.90 -3.18
CA PHE A 122 26.91 -5.25 -2.86
C PHE A 122 28.44 -5.47 -2.89
N ASP A 123 29.20 -4.60 -3.56
CA ASP A 123 30.66 -4.76 -3.73
C ASP A 123 31.44 -4.86 -2.41
N GLY A 124 31.04 -4.07 -1.40
CA GLY A 124 31.62 -4.14 -0.06
C GLY A 124 31.37 -5.47 0.64
N HIS A 125 30.20 -6.07 0.43
CA HIS A 125 29.83 -7.37 0.98
C HIS A 125 30.62 -8.51 0.32
N ILE A 126 30.86 -8.43 -1.00
CA ILE A 126 31.69 -9.39 -1.73
C ILE A 126 33.11 -9.39 -1.12
N THR A 127 33.71 -8.21 -1.01
CA THR A 127 35.05 -8.03 -0.45
C THR A 127 35.12 -8.52 1.01
N THR A 128 34.08 -8.24 1.81
CA THR A 128 33.99 -8.71 3.20
C THR A 128 33.92 -10.23 3.27
N MET A 129 33.08 -10.87 2.46
CA MET A 129 32.96 -12.32 2.42
C MET A 129 34.24 -13.01 1.93
N ALA A 130 34.94 -12.41 0.96
CA ALA A 130 36.22 -12.90 0.46
C ALA A 130 37.30 -12.88 1.54
N ASN A 131 37.48 -11.74 2.21
CA ASN A 131 38.44 -11.55 3.31
C ASN A 131 38.17 -12.44 4.55
N LYS A 132 36.98 -13.04 4.63
CA LYS A 132 36.56 -13.93 5.72
C LYS A 132 36.46 -15.39 5.28
N ASP A 133 36.91 -15.71 4.06
CA ASP A 133 36.92 -17.04 3.48
C ASP A 133 35.53 -17.71 3.37
N ILE A 134 34.46 -16.90 3.31
CA ILE A 134 33.08 -17.39 3.19
C ILE A 134 32.46 -17.16 1.81
N LEU A 135 33.05 -16.33 0.94
CA LEU A 135 32.46 -15.99 -0.37
C LEU A 135 32.22 -17.24 -1.22
N TYR A 136 33.23 -18.10 -1.37
CA TYR A 136 33.09 -19.36 -2.12
C TYR A 136 32.00 -20.25 -1.52
N ILE A 137 31.95 -20.37 -0.19
CA ILE A 137 30.97 -21.21 0.52
C ILE A 137 29.54 -20.72 0.24
N VAL A 138 29.33 -19.40 0.32
CA VAL A 138 28.02 -18.78 0.06
C VAL A 138 27.61 -18.96 -1.40
N LEU A 139 28.48 -18.65 -2.35
CA LEU A 139 28.19 -18.80 -3.78
C LEU A 139 27.91 -20.25 -4.17
N LYS A 140 28.63 -21.20 -3.56
CA LYS A 140 28.43 -22.63 -3.79
C LYS A 140 27.02 -23.10 -3.43
N GLU A 141 26.42 -22.59 -2.35
CA GLU A 141 25.05 -22.98 -2.00
C GLU A 141 24.03 -22.52 -3.08
N PHE A 142 24.30 -21.40 -3.77
CA PHE A 142 23.51 -20.93 -4.91
C PHE A 142 23.70 -21.77 -6.20
N THR A 143 24.67 -22.69 -6.25
CA THR A 143 24.83 -23.63 -7.38
C THR A 143 23.97 -24.88 -7.25
N THR A 144 23.36 -25.11 -6.08
CA THR A 144 22.56 -26.33 -5.83
C THR A 144 21.23 -26.31 -6.58
N ASP A 145 20.63 -27.48 -6.84
CA ASP A 145 19.30 -27.59 -7.47
C ASP A 145 18.20 -26.84 -6.68
N ARG A 146 18.41 -26.72 -5.35
CA ARG A 146 17.53 -25.93 -4.49
C ARG A 146 17.56 -24.45 -4.92
N ALA A 147 18.67 -23.94 -5.42
CA ALA A 147 18.83 -22.57 -5.88
C ALA A 147 18.56 -22.40 -7.39
N ASN A 148 17.96 -23.40 -8.03
CA ASN A 148 17.40 -23.21 -9.36
C ASN A 148 16.18 -22.29 -9.26
N LEU A 149 16.38 -21.06 -9.74
CA LEU A 149 15.38 -20.00 -9.84
C LEU A 149 15.06 -19.74 -11.31
N HIS A 150 15.07 -20.74 -12.20
CA HIS A 150 14.65 -20.54 -13.59
C HIS A 150 13.12 -20.34 -13.69
N PRO A 151 12.58 -19.53 -14.62
CA PRO A 151 11.13 -19.38 -14.84
C PRO A 151 10.37 -20.69 -15.10
N SER A 152 11.03 -21.73 -15.61
CA SER A 152 10.42 -23.06 -15.79
C SER A 152 10.20 -23.82 -14.47
N GLU A 153 10.95 -23.48 -13.42
CA GLU A 153 10.85 -24.11 -12.10
C GLU A 153 10.05 -23.28 -11.11
N ILE A 154 10.24 -21.95 -11.18
CA ILE A 154 9.65 -20.94 -10.31
C ILE A 154 9.11 -19.83 -11.22
N SER A 155 7.79 -19.73 -11.33
CA SER A 155 7.13 -18.64 -12.06
C SER A 155 7.50 -17.27 -11.48
N ASN A 156 7.26 -16.18 -12.24
CA ASN A 156 7.53 -14.83 -11.75
C ASN A 156 6.68 -14.49 -10.50
N LEU A 157 5.43 -14.98 -10.47
CA LEU A 157 4.57 -14.87 -9.29
C LEU A 157 5.16 -15.59 -8.08
N GLU A 158 5.61 -16.83 -8.24
CA GLU A 158 6.31 -17.59 -7.18
C GLU A 158 7.59 -16.89 -6.73
N MET A 159 8.32 -16.23 -7.64
CA MET A 159 9.50 -15.46 -7.31
C MET A 159 9.17 -14.24 -6.44
N GLY A 160 8.06 -13.55 -6.73
CA GLY A 160 7.53 -12.49 -5.86
C GLY A 160 7.30 -12.99 -4.43
N TYR A 161 6.61 -14.11 -4.26
CA TYR A 161 6.40 -14.73 -2.95
C TYR A 161 7.70 -15.11 -2.23
N ILE A 162 8.71 -15.56 -2.96
CA ILE A 162 10.03 -15.85 -2.40
C ILE A 162 10.65 -14.57 -1.86
N PHE A 163 10.73 -13.49 -2.65
CA PHE A 163 11.32 -12.22 -2.19
C PHE A 163 10.60 -11.65 -0.96
N GLU A 164 9.29 -11.70 -0.94
CA GLU A 164 8.49 -11.26 0.21
C GLU A 164 8.80 -12.07 1.46
N GLU A 165 8.89 -13.39 1.33
CA GLU A 165 9.20 -14.26 2.45
C GLU A 165 10.63 -14.03 2.97
N ILE A 166 11.58 -13.76 2.08
CA ILE A 166 12.96 -13.39 2.45
C ILE A 166 12.95 -12.09 3.25
N ILE A 167 12.34 -11.04 2.72
CA ILE A 167 12.28 -9.72 3.35
C ILE A 167 11.57 -9.83 4.70
N ARG A 168 10.41 -10.51 4.76
CA ARG A 168 9.65 -10.75 5.99
C ARG A 168 10.51 -11.43 7.05
N ARG A 169 11.21 -12.50 6.69
CA ARG A 169 12.09 -13.27 7.58
C ARG A 169 13.20 -12.41 8.16
N PHE A 170 13.85 -11.57 7.33
CA PHE A 170 14.88 -10.66 7.81
C PHE A 170 14.31 -9.56 8.70
N SER A 171 13.21 -8.92 8.33
CA SER A 171 12.61 -7.87 9.16
C SER A 171 12.06 -8.40 10.50
N GLU A 172 11.47 -9.60 10.53
CA GLU A 172 11.03 -10.26 11.78
C GLU A 172 12.21 -10.54 12.74
N ALA A 173 13.38 -10.88 12.20
CA ALA A 173 14.57 -11.10 13.02
C ALA A 173 15.06 -9.82 13.73
N HIS A 174 14.60 -8.63 13.29
CA HIS A 174 15.11 -7.33 13.73
C HIS A 174 14.12 -6.48 14.54
N ASN A 175 12.89 -6.96 14.76
CA ASN A 175 11.80 -6.12 15.29
C ASN A 175 11.66 -4.79 14.54
N GLU A 176 12.09 -4.73 13.27
CA GLU A 176 11.80 -3.62 12.38
C GLU A 176 10.43 -3.84 11.73
N ASP A 177 9.76 -2.76 11.32
CA ASP A 177 8.42 -2.81 10.72
C ASP A 177 8.44 -3.45 9.32
N ALA A 178 8.60 -4.78 9.29
CA ALA A 178 8.66 -5.64 8.10
C ALA A 178 7.60 -5.38 7.03
N GLY A 179 6.41 -4.99 7.47
CA GLY A 179 5.23 -4.88 6.60
C GLY A 179 4.97 -3.49 6.06
N GLN A 180 5.92 -2.55 6.17
CA GLN A 180 5.89 -1.37 5.29
C GLN A 180 6.17 -1.74 3.82
N HIS A 181 6.70 -2.94 3.56
CA HIS A 181 7.17 -3.33 2.23
C HIS A 181 6.22 -4.26 1.46
N TYR A 182 5.13 -4.75 2.08
CA TYR A 182 4.32 -5.75 1.41
C TYR A 182 2.83 -5.74 1.77
N THR A 183 2.01 -5.94 0.73
CA THR A 183 0.55 -6.02 0.82
C THR A 183 0.12 -7.45 0.52
N PRO A 184 -0.71 -8.09 1.37
CA PRO A 184 -1.21 -9.44 1.11
C PRO A 184 -1.86 -9.55 -0.28
N ARG A 185 -1.55 -10.61 -1.03
CA ARG A 185 -2.02 -10.76 -2.42
C ARG A 185 -3.53 -10.73 -2.56
N GLU A 186 -4.26 -11.29 -1.59
CA GLU A 186 -5.73 -11.26 -1.58
C GLU A 186 -6.28 -9.84 -1.46
N VAL A 187 -5.56 -8.94 -0.77
CA VAL A 187 -5.92 -7.52 -0.68
C VAL A 187 -5.62 -6.84 -2.02
N ILE A 188 -4.46 -7.12 -2.62
CA ILE A 188 -4.12 -6.59 -3.95
C ILE A 188 -5.15 -7.04 -4.98
N GLN A 189 -5.50 -8.33 -5.00
CA GLN A 189 -6.49 -8.90 -5.91
C GLN A 189 -7.86 -8.24 -5.71
N LEU A 190 -8.29 -8.03 -4.47
CA LEU A 190 -9.52 -7.29 -4.19
C LEU A 190 -9.48 -5.86 -4.75
N MET A 191 -8.39 -5.12 -4.49
CA MET A 191 -8.23 -3.77 -5.02
C MET A 191 -8.26 -3.75 -6.55
N VAL A 192 -7.59 -4.70 -7.20
CA VAL A 192 -7.55 -4.83 -8.66
C VAL A 192 -8.94 -5.16 -9.23
N ASN A 193 -9.67 -6.11 -8.65
CA ASN A 193 -11.05 -6.43 -9.03
C ASN A 193 -11.96 -5.19 -8.99
N ILE A 194 -11.84 -4.37 -7.94
CA ILE A 194 -12.60 -3.14 -7.77
C ILE A 194 -12.18 -2.09 -8.79
N LEU A 195 -10.88 -1.92 -8.99
CA LEU A 195 -10.31 -0.92 -9.89
C LEU A 195 -10.72 -1.15 -11.34
N PHE A 196 -10.84 -2.40 -11.76
CA PHE A 196 -11.21 -2.79 -13.12
C PHE A 196 -12.69 -3.13 -13.30
N TYR A 197 -13.51 -3.04 -12.24
CA TYR A 197 -14.91 -3.49 -12.25
C TYR A 197 -15.73 -2.92 -13.42
N ASP A 198 -15.67 -1.60 -13.63
CA ASP A 198 -16.45 -0.90 -14.68
C ASP A 198 -15.78 -0.94 -16.06
N ASP A 199 -14.51 -1.31 -16.14
CA ASP A 199 -13.74 -1.27 -17.39
C ASP A 199 -13.65 -2.65 -18.08
N ASN A 200 -14.34 -3.68 -17.59
CA ASN A 200 -14.31 -5.05 -18.14
C ASN A 200 -14.60 -5.13 -19.65
N ASP A 201 -15.49 -4.28 -20.18
CA ASP A 201 -15.81 -4.22 -21.61
C ASP A 201 -14.71 -3.50 -22.43
N ILE A 202 -13.96 -2.58 -21.83
CA ILE A 202 -12.81 -1.89 -22.46
C ILE A 202 -11.59 -2.80 -22.45
N LEU A 203 -11.43 -3.57 -21.37
CA LEU A 203 -10.36 -4.55 -21.20
C LEU A 203 -10.53 -5.77 -22.10
N SER A 204 -11.70 -5.99 -22.72
CA SER A 204 -11.95 -7.05 -23.72
C SER A 204 -11.84 -6.58 -25.18
N GLY A 205 -11.51 -5.31 -25.41
CA GLY A 205 -11.23 -4.76 -26.75
C GLY A 205 -9.83 -5.13 -27.27
N ASN A 206 -9.64 -5.05 -28.59
CA ASN A 206 -8.33 -5.30 -29.22
C ASN A 206 -7.36 -4.12 -29.01
N ASN A 207 -6.15 -4.39 -28.53
CA ASN A 207 -4.99 -3.47 -28.49
C ASN A 207 -5.20 -2.14 -27.71
N VAL A 208 -5.84 -2.17 -26.54
CA VAL A 208 -5.87 -0.99 -25.65
C VAL A 208 -4.70 -1.08 -24.67
N ALA A 209 -3.71 -0.19 -24.80
CA ALA A 209 -2.68 -0.03 -23.77
C ALA A 209 -3.23 0.87 -22.64
N LYS A 210 -3.16 0.38 -21.40
CA LYS A 210 -3.55 1.13 -20.20
C LYS A 210 -2.34 1.36 -19.31
N THR A 211 -2.35 2.45 -18.55
CA THR A 211 -1.25 2.76 -17.62
C THR A 211 -1.68 2.60 -16.17
N ILE A 212 -0.83 1.98 -15.36
CA ILE A 212 -1.01 1.85 -13.91
C ILE A 212 0.20 2.46 -13.18
N TYR A 213 -0.07 3.15 -12.07
CA TYR A 213 0.97 3.78 -11.27
C TYR A 213 0.86 3.44 -9.79
N ASP A 214 2.01 3.13 -9.17
CA ASP A 214 2.14 3.03 -7.71
C ASP A 214 3.21 4.03 -7.19
N PRO A 215 2.81 5.08 -6.44
CA PRO A 215 3.72 6.07 -5.87
C PRO A 215 4.58 5.55 -4.70
N ALA A 216 4.39 4.32 -4.24
CA ALA A 216 5.19 3.69 -3.18
C ALA A 216 5.30 2.19 -3.48
N CYS A 217 5.89 1.85 -4.63
CA CYS A 217 5.72 0.55 -5.25
C CYS A 217 6.38 -0.63 -4.51
N GLY A 218 7.27 -0.36 -3.54
CA GLY A 218 7.98 -1.39 -2.81
C GLY A 218 8.71 -2.32 -3.78
N THR A 219 8.49 -3.63 -3.62
CA THR A 219 9.04 -4.68 -4.50
C THR A 219 8.28 -4.87 -5.82
N GLY A 220 7.27 -4.04 -6.11
CA GLY A 220 6.46 -4.13 -7.34
C GLY A 220 5.29 -5.11 -7.26
N GLY A 221 5.02 -5.68 -6.09
CA GLY A 221 4.00 -6.72 -5.93
C GLY A 221 2.61 -6.32 -6.44
N MET A 222 2.17 -5.08 -6.18
CA MET A 222 0.88 -4.57 -6.65
C MET A 222 0.79 -4.49 -8.17
N LEU A 223 1.81 -3.90 -8.80
CA LEU A 223 1.90 -3.76 -10.26
C LEU A 223 1.86 -5.14 -10.94
N SER A 224 2.65 -6.08 -10.41
CA SER A 224 2.76 -7.43 -10.92
C SER A 224 1.44 -8.22 -10.86
N VAL A 225 0.68 -8.11 -9.77
CA VAL A 225 -0.62 -8.78 -9.66
C VAL A 225 -1.66 -8.13 -10.56
N ALA A 226 -1.63 -6.80 -10.68
CA ALA A 226 -2.54 -6.08 -11.57
C ALA A 226 -2.35 -6.50 -13.03
N GLU A 227 -1.10 -6.63 -13.48
CA GLU A 227 -0.75 -7.11 -14.81
C GLU A 227 -1.19 -8.56 -15.04
N GLU A 228 -0.87 -9.48 -14.12
CA GLU A 228 -1.27 -10.89 -14.23
C GLU A 228 -2.79 -11.06 -14.25
N TYR A 229 -3.50 -10.33 -13.38
CA TYR A 229 -4.96 -10.34 -13.37
C TYR A 229 -5.53 -9.85 -14.69
N LEU A 230 -4.99 -8.74 -15.23
CA LEU A 230 -5.45 -8.21 -16.50
C LEU A 230 -5.21 -9.18 -17.66
N HIS A 231 -4.02 -9.78 -17.73
CA HIS A 231 -3.70 -10.80 -18.73
C HIS A 231 -4.61 -12.04 -18.62
N SER A 232 -5.08 -12.38 -17.41
CA SER A 232 -6.04 -13.47 -17.20
C SER A 232 -7.44 -13.16 -17.76
N LEU A 233 -7.83 -11.88 -17.80
CA LEU A 233 -9.10 -11.41 -18.38
C LEU A 233 -9.00 -11.24 -19.89
N ASN A 234 -7.91 -10.63 -20.36
CA ASN A 234 -7.62 -10.48 -21.78
C ASN A 234 -6.11 -10.48 -22.03
N ALA A 235 -5.62 -11.58 -22.61
CA ALA A 235 -4.21 -11.77 -22.95
C ALA A 235 -3.68 -10.78 -24.00
N SER A 236 -4.54 -9.99 -24.66
CA SER A 236 -4.13 -8.98 -25.66
C SER A 236 -4.02 -7.56 -25.11
N THR A 237 -4.44 -7.33 -23.85
CA THR A 237 -4.38 -6.01 -23.22
C THR A 237 -3.01 -5.80 -22.59
N GLU A 238 -2.35 -4.69 -22.90
CA GLU A 238 -1.06 -4.32 -22.34
C GLU A 238 -1.25 -3.34 -21.17
N LEU A 239 -0.72 -3.69 -19.99
CA LEU A 239 -0.69 -2.80 -18.83
C LEU A 239 0.71 -2.24 -18.62
N VAL A 240 0.90 -0.97 -18.97
CA VAL A 240 2.19 -0.30 -18.78
C VAL A 240 2.30 0.15 -17.33
N SER A 241 3.21 -0.48 -16.59
CA SER A 241 3.41 -0.27 -15.16
C SER A 241 4.44 0.82 -14.86
N PHE A 242 4.08 1.73 -13.97
CA PHE A 242 4.92 2.81 -13.46
C PHE A 242 5.01 2.72 -11.94
N GLY A 243 6.18 2.96 -11.38
CA GLY A 243 6.40 2.86 -9.94
C GLY A 243 7.45 3.84 -9.46
N GLN A 244 7.28 4.32 -8.22
CA GLN A 244 8.31 5.07 -7.51
C GLN A 244 8.58 4.44 -6.14
N GLU A 245 9.84 4.30 -5.77
CA GLU A 245 10.27 3.73 -4.50
C GLU A 245 11.48 4.49 -3.95
N ILE A 246 11.53 4.67 -2.63
CA ILE A 246 12.61 5.40 -1.94
C ILE A 246 13.71 4.47 -1.43
N ASN A 247 13.38 3.21 -1.14
CA ASN A 247 14.35 2.24 -0.63
C ASN A 247 15.05 1.54 -1.80
N ASP A 248 16.37 1.74 -1.87
CA ASP A 248 17.26 1.22 -2.92
C ASP A 248 17.07 -0.30 -3.17
N GLN A 249 16.96 -1.11 -2.12
CA GLN A 249 16.85 -2.57 -2.25
C GLN A 249 15.49 -2.97 -2.82
N THR A 250 14.40 -2.42 -2.31
CA THR A 250 13.06 -2.70 -2.84
C THR A 250 12.88 -2.17 -4.26
N PHE A 251 13.45 -0.99 -4.55
CA PHE A 251 13.53 -0.45 -5.90
C PHE A 251 14.24 -1.42 -6.85
N ALA A 252 15.40 -1.94 -6.46
CA ALA A 252 16.17 -2.89 -7.27
C ALA A 252 15.40 -4.18 -7.54
N ILE A 253 14.69 -4.71 -6.54
CA ILE A 253 13.83 -5.90 -6.69
C ILE A 253 12.68 -5.62 -7.66
N CYS A 254 11.96 -4.49 -7.50
CA CYS A 254 10.88 -4.08 -8.39
C CYS A 254 11.38 -3.94 -9.84
N LYS A 255 12.50 -3.21 -10.03
CA LYS A 255 13.11 -2.99 -11.33
C LYS A 255 13.57 -4.30 -11.99
N ALA A 256 14.12 -5.24 -11.22
CA ALA A 256 14.48 -6.57 -11.69
C ALA A 256 13.26 -7.39 -12.13
N ASP A 257 12.18 -7.41 -11.33
CA ASP A 257 10.95 -8.13 -11.67
C ASP A 257 10.33 -7.60 -12.98
N MET A 258 10.24 -6.27 -13.12
CA MET A 258 9.76 -5.65 -14.36
C MET A 258 10.63 -6.01 -15.56
N LEU A 259 11.95 -5.94 -15.42
CA LEU A 259 12.88 -6.28 -16.51
C LEU A 259 12.76 -7.76 -16.92
N ILE A 260 12.64 -8.67 -15.95
CA ILE A 260 12.52 -10.12 -16.21
C ILE A 260 11.21 -10.45 -16.93
N LYS A 261 10.14 -9.71 -16.66
CA LYS A 261 8.84 -9.86 -17.33
C LYS A 261 8.80 -9.28 -18.75
N GLY A 262 9.86 -8.56 -19.16
CA GLY A 262 9.88 -7.85 -20.44
C GLY A 262 9.18 -6.49 -20.40
N ASN A 263 8.84 -6.00 -19.21
CA ASN A 263 8.31 -4.65 -19.04
C ASN A 263 9.44 -3.63 -19.12
N ASN A 264 9.07 -2.37 -19.42
CA ASN A 264 10.04 -1.28 -19.42
C ASN A 264 10.44 -0.89 -17.98
N ALA A 265 11.55 -1.47 -17.52
CA ALA A 265 12.10 -1.23 -16.18
C ALA A 265 12.50 0.23 -15.91
N ASP A 266 12.63 1.08 -16.94
CA ASP A 266 12.92 2.52 -16.75
C ASP A 266 11.72 3.31 -16.23
N PHE A 267 10.53 2.69 -16.23
CA PHE A 267 9.32 3.23 -15.59
C PHE A 267 9.25 2.93 -14.09
N ILE A 268 10.28 2.29 -13.53
CA ILE A 268 10.49 2.24 -12.08
C ILE A 268 11.53 3.30 -11.74
N LYS A 269 11.15 4.25 -10.87
CA LYS A 269 11.98 5.39 -10.48
C LYS A 269 12.36 5.34 -9.02
N ASP A 270 13.60 5.72 -8.76
CA ASP A 270 14.15 5.84 -7.41
C ASP A 270 13.96 7.29 -6.92
N GLY A 271 13.46 7.46 -5.70
CA GLY A 271 13.36 8.74 -5.05
C GLY A 271 12.17 8.86 -4.11
N ASN A 272 12.21 9.87 -3.25
CA ASN A 272 11.13 10.14 -2.30
C ASN A 272 9.92 10.80 -2.98
N THR A 273 8.81 10.09 -3.09
CA THR A 273 7.57 10.54 -3.74
C THR A 273 7.09 11.92 -3.28
N LEU A 274 7.14 12.24 -1.99
CA LEU A 274 6.59 13.51 -1.49
C LEU A 274 7.48 14.71 -1.87
N SER A 275 8.79 14.51 -1.88
CA SER A 275 9.78 15.59 -2.06
C SER A 275 10.44 15.61 -3.44
N ASP A 276 10.27 14.56 -4.23
CA ASP A 276 10.92 14.39 -5.53
C ASP A 276 10.04 13.55 -6.46
N ASP A 277 9.01 14.20 -7.02
CA ASP A 277 8.06 13.57 -7.94
C ASP A 277 8.73 13.23 -9.29
N GLN A 278 9.09 11.95 -9.47
CA GLN A 278 9.77 11.45 -10.66
C GLN A 278 8.84 11.38 -11.89
N PHE A 279 7.53 11.52 -11.68
CA PHE A 279 6.50 11.47 -12.71
C PHE A 279 5.75 12.80 -12.83
N LYS A 280 6.40 13.93 -12.51
CA LYS A 280 5.76 15.26 -12.55
C LYS A 280 5.08 15.54 -13.89
N GLY A 281 3.80 15.90 -13.83
CA GLY A 281 2.96 16.22 -14.99
C GLY A 281 2.47 15.00 -15.79
N GLN A 282 2.86 13.78 -15.42
CA GLN A 282 2.32 12.56 -16.02
C GLN A 282 1.04 12.12 -15.30
N THR A 283 0.15 11.47 -16.03
CA THR A 283 -1.15 10.99 -15.55
C THR A 283 -1.40 9.56 -16.01
N PHE A 284 -2.19 8.80 -15.24
CA PHE A 284 -2.36 7.36 -15.45
C PHE A 284 -3.82 6.93 -15.44
N ASP A 285 -4.18 5.88 -16.17
CA ASP A 285 -5.57 5.35 -16.15
C ASP A 285 -5.94 4.84 -14.75
N TYR A 286 -4.97 4.20 -14.09
CA TYR A 286 -5.16 3.54 -12.81
C TYR A 286 -4.04 3.92 -11.83
N ILE A 287 -4.40 4.15 -10.58
CA ILE A 287 -3.44 4.32 -9.49
C ILE A 287 -3.77 3.31 -8.40
N LEU A 288 -2.79 2.49 -8.03
CA LEU A 288 -2.92 1.42 -7.05
C LEU A 288 -1.77 1.53 -6.05
N SER A 289 -2.05 1.64 -4.74
CA SER A 289 -0.98 1.86 -3.77
C SER A 289 -1.32 1.44 -2.34
N ASN A 290 -0.30 1.02 -1.60
CA ASN A 290 -0.30 0.90 -0.14
C ASN A 290 0.85 1.73 0.45
N PRO A 291 0.68 3.05 0.59
CA PRO A 291 1.73 3.91 1.14
C PRO A 291 1.97 3.64 2.63
N PRO A 292 3.14 4.01 3.18
CA PRO A 292 3.46 3.79 4.59
C PRO A 292 2.47 4.52 5.51
N PHE A 293 1.99 3.82 6.54
CA PHE A 293 0.97 4.34 7.45
C PHE A 293 1.57 5.29 8.48
N GLY A 294 1.01 6.51 8.58
CA GLY A 294 1.38 7.46 9.64
C GLY A 294 2.85 7.89 9.63
N ARG A 295 3.55 7.76 8.48
CA ARG A 295 4.96 8.15 8.36
C ARG A 295 5.09 9.66 8.53
N GLU A 296 6.02 10.10 9.37
CA GLU A 296 6.38 11.51 9.46
C GLU A 296 7.07 12.00 8.18
N TRP A 297 6.81 13.26 7.80
CA TRP A 297 7.34 13.87 6.57
C TRP A 297 8.16 15.12 6.86
N LYS A 298 8.84 15.16 8.03
CA LYS A 298 9.64 16.33 8.45
C LYS A 298 10.80 16.64 7.50
N ASN A 299 11.40 15.62 6.89
CA ASN A 299 12.53 15.79 5.97
C ASN A 299 12.06 16.35 4.61
N GLU A 300 10.83 16.01 4.23
CA GLU A 300 10.19 16.40 2.98
C GLU A 300 9.49 17.76 3.10
N LYS A 301 9.33 18.27 4.34
CA LYS A 301 8.48 19.38 4.68
C LYS A 301 8.72 20.64 3.85
N ALA A 302 9.97 21.03 3.68
CA ALA A 302 10.30 22.26 2.94
C ALA A 302 9.80 22.21 1.49
N LYS A 303 10.00 21.08 0.80
CA LYS A 303 9.57 20.91 -0.59
C LYS A 303 8.05 20.75 -0.71
N VAL A 304 7.42 20.04 0.22
CA VAL A 304 5.96 19.89 0.29
C VAL A 304 5.29 21.26 0.52
N GLU A 305 5.80 22.08 1.44
CA GLU A 305 5.29 23.43 1.71
C GLU A 305 5.54 24.39 0.54
N GLU A 306 6.67 24.25 -0.18
CA GLU A 306 6.94 25.01 -1.40
C GLU A 306 5.91 24.68 -2.48
N GLU A 307 5.65 23.39 -2.71
CA GLU A 307 4.67 22.95 -3.70
C GLU A 307 3.23 23.31 -3.31
N ALA A 308 2.88 23.24 -2.02
CA ALA A 308 1.56 23.64 -1.53
C ALA A 308 1.24 25.13 -1.82
N LYS A 309 2.26 25.99 -1.88
CA LYS A 309 2.09 27.42 -2.24
C LYS A 309 1.66 27.63 -3.69
N LEU A 310 1.78 26.62 -4.55
CA LEU A 310 1.26 26.64 -5.92
C LEU A 310 -0.27 26.46 -5.96
N GLY A 311 -0.93 26.24 -4.81
CA GLY A 311 -2.35 25.94 -4.75
C GLY A 311 -2.68 24.66 -5.52
N PHE A 312 -3.81 24.65 -6.22
CA PHE A 312 -4.23 23.50 -7.06
C PHE A 312 -3.38 23.30 -8.33
N GLY A 313 -2.38 24.17 -8.58
CA GLY A 313 -1.36 23.93 -9.60
C GLY A 313 -0.26 22.96 -9.17
N GLY A 314 -0.19 22.64 -7.88
CA GLY A 314 0.68 21.59 -7.31
C GLY A 314 -0.14 20.49 -6.63
N ARG A 315 0.53 19.45 -6.13
CA ARG A 315 -0.14 18.27 -5.54
C ARG A 315 -0.88 18.56 -4.24
N PHE A 316 -0.42 19.53 -3.45
CA PHE A 316 -0.84 19.70 -2.06
C PHE A 316 -1.70 20.95 -1.81
N GLY A 317 -2.36 21.48 -2.85
CA GLY A 317 -3.17 22.69 -2.77
C GLY A 317 -4.41 22.60 -1.87
N ALA A 318 -4.93 21.40 -1.64
CA ALA A 318 -6.10 21.17 -0.80
C ALA A 318 -5.82 21.33 0.70
N GLY A 319 -4.56 21.23 1.12
CA GLY A 319 -4.18 21.31 2.52
C GLY A 319 -3.00 20.41 2.86
N LEU A 320 -2.42 20.62 4.04
CA LEU A 320 -1.31 19.83 4.57
C LEU A 320 -1.72 19.18 5.90
N PRO A 321 -1.52 17.86 6.08
CA PRO A 321 -1.70 17.22 7.38
C PRO A 321 -0.60 17.66 8.37
N ALA A 322 -0.62 17.13 9.59
CA ALA A 322 0.48 17.35 10.52
C ALA A 322 1.77 16.70 9.99
N ALA A 323 2.93 17.28 10.28
CA ALA A 323 4.24 16.73 9.88
C ALA A 323 4.51 15.31 10.39
N SER A 324 3.77 14.87 11.42
CA SER A 324 3.84 13.52 11.99
C SER A 324 3.03 12.47 11.23
N ASP A 325 2.19 12.86 10.26
CA ASP A 325 1.37 11.92 9.47
C ASP A 325 1.28 12.40 8.01
N GLY A 326 1.99 11.73 7.11
CA GLY A 326 2.01 12.03 5.68
C GLY A 326 0.99 11.26 4.84
N GLN A 327 0.10 10.46 5.44
CA GLN A 327 -0.73 9.52 4.69
C GLN A 327 -1.63 10.21 3.65
N MET A 328 -2.23 11.36 4.00
CA MET A 328 -3.05 12.12 3.06
C MET A 328 -2.23 12.82 1.95
N LEU A 329 -0.92 12.98 2.12
CA LEU A 329 -0.06 13.51 1.04
C LEU A 329 0.14 12.48 -0.07
N PHE A 330 0.22 11.18 0.26
CA PHE A 330 0.22 10.12 -0.76
C PHE A 330 -1.12 10.04 -1.50
N LEU A 331 -2.24 10.23 -0.79
CA LEU A 331 -3.57 10.33 -1.41
C LEU A 331 -3.65 11.51 -2.39
N MET A 332 -3.20 12.69 -1.97
CA MET A 332 -3.13 13.87 -2.85
C MET A 332 -2.18 13.67 -4.03
N THR A 333 -1.07 12.95 -3.83
CA THR A 333 -0.19 12.55 -4.93
C THR A 333 -0.94 11.66 -5.92
N ALA A 334 -1.66 10.63 -5.46
CA ALA A 334 -2.45 9.76 -6.33
C ALA A 334 -3.51 10.56 -7.12
N ILE A 335 -4.24 11.46 -6.47
CA ILE A 335 -5.24 12.34 -7.11
C ILE A 335 -4.59 13.22 -8.19
N SER A 336 -3.41 13.77 -7.94
CA SER A 336 -2.70 14.61 -8.92
C SER A 336 -2.27 13.88 -10.19
N LYS A 337 -2.27 12.54 -10.17
CA LYS A 337 -1.92 11.69 -11.31
C LYS A 337 -3.14 11.21 -12.09
N MET A 338 -4.34 11.65 -11.73
CA MET A 338 -5.53 11.33 -12.51
C MET A 338 -5.49 12.05 -13.86
N LYS A 339 -5.82 11.33 -14.93
CA LYS A 339 -6.09 11.90 -16.24
C LYS A 339 -7.33 12.78 -16.17
N ASP A 340 -7.37 13.81 -16.99
CA ASP A 340 -8.59 14.57 -17.21
C ASP A 340 -9.69 13.67 -17.79
N ILE A 341 -10.95 14.00 -17.48
CA ILE A 341 -12.13 13.27 -18.01
C ILE A 341 -12.13 13.26 -19.54
N SER A 342 -11.65 14.34 -20.18
CA SER A 342 -11.51 14.44 -21.64
C SER A 342 -10.52 13.42 -22.23
N GLN A 343 -9.64 12.85 -21.41
CA GLN A 343 -8.68 11.81 -21.76
C GLN A 343 -9.12 10.41 -21.27
N GLY A 344 -10.38 10.27 -20.84
CA GLY A 344 -10.96 9.03 -20.33
C GLY A 344 -10.97 8.91 -18.81
N GLY A 345 -10.41 9.87 -18.08
CA GLY A 345 -10.38 9.89 -16.60
C GLY A 345 -9.53 8.78 -15.99
N SER A 346 -9.64 8.64 -14.66
CA SER A 346 -8.87 7.67 -13.88
C SER A 346 -9.65 7.09 -12.72
N ARG A 347 -9.13 5.98 -12.18
CA ARG A 347 -9.56 5.41 -10.90
C ARG A 347 -8.36 5.19 -9.99
N ILE A 348 -8.60 5.26 -8.68
CA ILE A 348 -7.60 5.05 -7.64
C ILE A 348 -8.12 4.01 -6.67
N ALA A 349 -7.28 3.05 -6.29
CA ALA A 349 -7.48 2.22 -5.10
C ALA A 349 -6.25 2.39 -4.20
N ILE A 350 -6.45 2.94 -3.00
CA ILE A 350 -5.35 3.24 -2.08
C ILE A 350 -5.68 2.80 -0.66
N ILE A 351 -4.70 2.19 0.02
CA ILE A 351 -4.87 1.68 1.37
C ILE A 351 -4.56 2.77 2.40
N HIS A 352 -5.43 2.89 3.39
CA HIS A 352 -5.29 3.79 4.52
C HIS A 352 -5.54 3.10 5.86
N ASN A 353 -5.00 3.67 6.93
CA ASN A 353 -5.45 3.34 8.28
C ASN A 353 -6.70 4.19 8.62
N GLY A 354 -7.12 4.23 9.89
CA GLY A 354 -8.28 5.03 10.29
C GLY A 354 -8.07 6.56 10.28
N SER A 355 -6.83 7.07 10.34
CA SER A 355 -6.53 8.51 10.53
C SER A 355 -7.17 9.40 9.45
N PRO A 356 -7.05 9.11 8.14
CA PRO A 356 -7.64 9.95 7.10
C PRO A 356 -9.16 10.11 7.17
N LEU A 357 -9.88 9.21 7.85
CA LEU A 357 -11.35 9.24 7.94
C LEU A 357 -11.85 10.42 8.79
N PHE A 358 -11.16 10.79 9.86
CA PHE A 358 -11.70 11.72 10.86
C PHE A 358 -10.69 12.70 11.47
N THR A 359 -9.38 12.50 11.30
CA THR A 359 -8.37 13.39 11.93
C THR A 359 -8.48 14.80 11.34
N GLY A 360 -8.35 15.83 12.17
CA GLY A 360 -8.35 17.25 11.80
C GLY A 360 -9.70 17.93 11.93
N ASP A 361 -9.71 19.09 12.59
CA ASP A 361 -10.89 19.93 12.82
C ASP A 361 -11.30 20.72 11.56
N ALA A 362 -12.50 21.31 11.56
CA ALA A 362 -12.98 22.14 10.44
C ALA A 362 -12.00 23.27 10.09
N GLY A 363 -11.63 23.38 8.81
CA GLY A 363 -10.63 24.35 8.32
C GLY A 363 -9.17 24.00 8.63
N SER A 364 -8.90 22.76 9.08
CA SER A 364 -7.55 22.20 9.12
C SER A 364 -7.25 21.43 7.83
N GLY A 365 -5.96 21.28 7.49
CA GLY A 365 -5.54 20.62 6.25
C GLY A 365 -6.15 19.23 6.01
N PRO A 366 -6.17 18.29 6.99
CA PRO A 366 -6.84 17.00 6.79
C PRO A 366 -8.34 17.11 6.46
N SER A 367 -9.05 18.03 7.12
CA SER A 367 -10.47 18.29 6.88
C SER A 367 -10.70 18.93 5.51
N ASP A 368 -9.83 19.87 5.12
CA ASP A 368 -9.87 20.52 3.81
C ASP A 368 -9.50 19.57 2.66
N ILE A 369 -8.63 18.59 2.89
CA ILE A 369 -8.38 17.51 1.91
C ILE A 369 -9.62 16.64 1.72
N ARG A 370 -10.28 16.19 2.80
CA ARG A 370 -11.55 15.45 2.69
C ARG A 370 -12.63 16.26 1.99
N LYS A 371 -12.74 17.54 2.35
CA LYS A 371 -13.63 18.51 1.71
C LYS A 371 -13.37 18.56 0.20
N TYR A 372 -12.12 18.75 -0.21
CA TYR A 372 -11.74 18.78 -1.62
C TYR A 372 -12.16 17.50 -2.35
N ILE A 373 -11.90 16.34 -1.78
CA ILE A 373 -12.26 15.05 -2.36
C ILE A 373 -13.78 14.90 -2.53
N LEU A 374 -14.57 15.25 -1.51
CA LEU A 374 -16.02 15.07 -1.50
C LEU A 374 -16.76 16.14 -2.32
N GLU A 375 -16.31 17.40 -2.28
CA GLU A 375 -16.91 18.49 -3.07
C GLU A 375 -16.61 18.36 -4.57
N ASN A 376 -15.48 17.75 -4.94
CA ASN A 376 -15.17 17.42 -6.35
C ASN A 376 -15.73 16.04 -6.78
N ASP A 377 -16.58 15.43 -5.95
CA ASP A 377 -17.19 14.13 -6.19
C ASP A 377 -16.19 13.02 -6.57
N LEU A 378 -15.01 13.00 -5.94
CA LEU A 378 -13.95 12.04 -6.27
C LEU A 378 -14.07 10.72 -5.51
N LEU A 379 -14.55 10.74 -4.26
CA LEU A 379 -14.66 9.53 -3.44
C LEU A 379 -15.81 8.67 -3.93
N GLU A 380 -15.54 7.42 -4.27
CA GLU A 380 -16.54 6.49 -4.77
C GLU A 380 -16.97 5.49 -3.70
N ALA A 381 -15.99 4.88 -3.03
CA ALA A 381 -16.24 3.93 -1.96
C ALA A 381 -15.13 3.90 -0.91
N ILE A 382 -15.47 3.46 0.30
CA ILE A 382 -14.50 3.07 1.33
C ILE A 382 -14.85 1.67 1.81
N ILE A 383 -13.89 0.76 1.75
CA ILE A 383 -14.06 -0.64 2.14
C ILE A 383 -13.20 -0.91 3.37
N ALA A 384 -13.81 -1.19 4.51
CA ALA A 384 -13.11 -1.62 5.71
C ALA A 384 -12.71 -3.09 5.58
N LEU A 385 -11.41 -3.37 5.69
CA LEU A 385 -10.85 -4.71 5.58
C LEU A 385 -10.87 -5.43 6.94
N PRO A 386 -10.91 -6.78 6.95
CA PRO A 386 -10.68 -7.56 8.16
C PRO A 386 -9.43 -7.10 8.92
N ASN A 387 -9.55 -6.99 10.24
CA ASN A 387 -8.39 -6.76 11.11
C ASN A 387 -7.40 -7.93 10.96
N ASP A 388 -6.14 -7.70 11.35
CA ASP A 388 -5.08 -8.72 11.31
C ASP A 388 -4.90 -9.36 9.92
N ILE A 389 -5.17 -8.62 8.83
CA ILE A 389 -4.94 -9.10 7.47
C ILE A 389 -3.54 -8.79 6.97
N PHE A 390 -2.90 -7.75 7.52
CA PHE A 390 -1.54 -7.32 7.19
C PHE A 390 -0.48 -8.01 8.06
N TYR A 391 0.71 -8.19 7.50
CA TYR A 391 1.82 -8.88 8.17
C TYR A 391 2.42 -8.10 9.34
N ASN A 392 2.36 -6.77 9.31
CA ASN A 392 2.96 -5.89 10.32
C ASN A 392 1.97 -5.29 11.30
N THR A 393 0.67 -5.33 11.03
CA THR A 393 -0.28 -4.59 11.86
C THR A 393 -1.62 -5.30 11.98
N GLY A 394 -2.16 -5.26 13.19
CA GLY A 394 -3.52 -5.69 13.50
C GLY A 394 -4.56 -4.55 13.42
N ILE A 395 -4.13 -3.34 13.02
CA ILE A 395 -5.03 -2.18 12.95
C ILE A 395 -6.10 -2.36 11.87
N ALA A 396 -7.22 -1.67 12.05
CA ALA A 396 -8.22 -1.50 11.01
C ALA A 396 -7.62 -0.74 9.82
N THR A 397 -7.83 -1.30 8.62
CA THR A 397 -7.36 -0.74 7.35
C THR A 397 -8.52 -0.61 6.38
N TYR A 398 -8.40 0.33 5.45
CA TYR A 398 -9.46 0.70 4.54
C TYR A 398 -8.91 0.85 3.12
N ILE A 399 -9.62 0.31 2.14
CA ILE A 399 -9.38 0.66 0.73
C ILE A 399 -10.25 1.87 0.42
N TRP A 400 -9.64 2.98 0.03
CA TRP A 400 -10.33 4.13 -0.54
C TRP A 400 -10.33 3.99 -2.05
N VAL A 401 -11.52 4.06 -2.63
CA VAL A 401 -11.74 4.00 -4.08
C VAL A 401 -12.15 5.39 -4.54
N LEU A 402 -11.38 5.98 -5.44
CA LEU A 402 -11.68 7.28 -6.02
C LEU A 402 -11.82 7.17 -7.54
N SER A 403 -12.67 8.00 -8.11
CA SER A 403 -12.94 8.07 -9.55
C SER A 403 -13.38 9.48 -9.92
N ASN A 404 -12.82 10.03 -10.99
CA ASN A 404 -13.32 11.27 -11.59
C ASN A 404 -14.32 11.00 -12.72
N LYS A 405 -14.75 9.74 -12.88
CA LYS A 405 -15.67 9.26 -13.93
C LYS A 405 -17.09 9.03 -13.40
N LYS A 406 -17.47 9.67 -12.29
CA LYS A 406 -18.75 9.41 -11.61
C LYS A 406 -19.96 10.08 -12.27
N ALA A 407 -19.76 11.20 -12.94
CA ALA A 407 -20.85 11.95 -13.58
C ALA A 407 -21.62 11.08 -14.60
N GLY A 408 -22.95 11.10 -14.54
CA GLY A 408 -23.83 10.30 -15.39
C GLY A 408 -23.97 8.83 -14.99
N THR A 409 -23.31 8.39 -13.91
CA THR A 409 -23.45 7.04 -13.36
C THR A 409 -24.37 7.02 -12.14
N VAL A 410 -24.76 5.82 -11.67
CA VAL A 410 -25.50 5.67 -10.41
C VAL A 410 -24.74 6.16 -9.17
N ARG A 411 -23.42 6.42 -9.30
CA ARG A 411 -22.53 6.85 -8.23
C ARG A 411 -22.36 8.36 -8.13
N GLU A 412 -22.88 9.14 -9.08
CA GLU A 412 -22.75 10.60 -9.08
C GLU A 412 -23.26 11.22 -7.76
N GLY A 413 -22.42 12.00 -7.09
CA GLY A 413 -22.73 12.66 -5.83
C GLY A 413 -22.83 11.71 -4.61
N LYS A 414 -22.50 10.43 -4.77
CA LYS A 414 -22.68 9.38 -3.76
C LYS A 414 -21.37 8.71 -3.34
N VAL A 415 -21.34 8.22 -2.11
CA VAL A 415 -20.24 7.39 -1.56
C VAL A 415 -20.83 6.11 -0.99
N GLN A 416 -20.21 4.96 -1.32
CA GLN A 416 -20.54 3.68 -0.73
C GLN A 416 -19.56 3.31 0.39
N LEU A 417 -20.06 3.05 1.59
CA LEU A 417 -19.26 2.48 2.67
C LEU A 417 -19.53 0.97 2.73
N ILE A 418 -18.47 0.16 2.74
CA ILE A 418 -18.56 -1.31 2.78
C ILE A 418 -17.78 -1.83 3.99
N ASN A 419 -18.46 -2.43 4.97
CA ASN A 419 -17.84 -3.02 6.14
C ASN A 419 -17.53 -4.52 5.92
N ALA A 420 -16.38 -4.82 5.31
CA ALA A 420 -15.94 -6.18 5.06
C ALA A 420 -15.15 -6.79 6.24
N ASN A 421 -15.16 -6.17 7.43
CA ASN A 421 -14.40 -6.64 8.59
C ASN A 421 -14.71 -8.09 9.00
N GLY A 422 -15.94 -8.56 8.73
CA GLY A 422 -16.39 -9.93 9.02
C GLY A 422 -16.12 -10.96 7.92
N LEU A 423 -15.61 -10.53 6.76
CA LEU A 423 -15.41 -11.40 5.59
C LEU A 423 -13.97 -11.90 5.53
N TYR A 424 -13.65 -12.88 6.38
CA TYR A 424 -12.34 -13.51 6.41
C TYR A 424 -12.41 -14.98 6.83
N GLU A 425 -11.30 -15.70 6.63
CA GLU A 425 -11.02 -17.00 7.25
C GLU A 425 -9.85 -16.88 8.22
N LYS A 426 -9.97 -17.51 9.39
CA LYS A 426 -8.89 -17.55 10.38
C LYS A 426 -7.76 -18.46 9.89
N ARG A 427 -6.53 -17.96 9.94
CA ARG A 427 -5.35 -18.75 9.66
C ARG A 427 -5.10 -19.75 10.77
N ARG A 428 -4.72 -20.97 10.39
CA ARG A 428 -4.20 -21.98 11.34
C ARG A 428 -2.88 -21.54 11.99
N LYS A 429 -2.03 -20.87 11.21
CA LYS A 429 -0.74 -20.34 11.64
C LYS A 429 -0.63 -18.87 11.27
N ALA A 430 -0.33 -18.05 12.28
CA ALA A 430 0.02 -16.65 12.17
C ALA A 430 1.22 -16.43 11.23
N LEU A 431 1.22 -15.33 10.49
CA LEU A 431 2.38 -14.81 9.75
C LEU A 431 2.63 -13.37 10.21
N GLY A 432 3.64 -13.13 11.06
CA GLY A 432 3.79 -11.84 11.73
C GLY A 432 2.56 -11.49 12.57
N ASN A 433 1.90 -10.37 12.27
CA ASN A 433 0.61 -9.95 12.81
C ASN A 433 -0.60 -10.45 12.01
N LYS A 434 -0.39 -11.03 10.83
CA LYS A 434 -1.47 -11.57 10.01
C LYS A 434 -2.09 -12.80 10.67
N ARG A 435 -3.39 -12.76 10.95
CA ARG A 435 -4.20 -13.84 11.53
C ARG A 435 -5.36 -14.25 10.63
N ASN A 436 -5.75 -13.40 9.67
CA ASN A 436 -6.93 -13.59 8.85
C ASN A 436 -6.57 -13.50 7.36
N ASP A 437 -7.21 -14.32 6.52
CA ASP A 437 -7.12 -14.26 5.06
C ASP A 437 -8.49 -13.90 4.46
N ILE A 438 -8.52 -13.24 3.31
CA ILE A 438 -9.74 -13.11 2.49
C ILE A 438 -9.67 -14.16 1.40
N THR A 439 -10.67 -15.05 1.34
CA THR A 439 -10.73 -16.09 0.30
C THR A 439 -11.21 -15.53 -1.03
N GLU A 440 -10.97 -16.25 -2.13
CA GLU A 440 -11.47 -15.88 -3.46
C GLU A 440 -12.99 -15.67 -3.49
N SER A 441 -13.76 -16.48 -2.75
CA SER A 441 -15.21 -16.29 -2.64
C SER A 441 -15.57 -15.00 -1.90
N GLN A 442 -14.83 -14.64 -0.86
CA GLN A 442 -15.03 -13.39 -0.13
C GLN A 442 -14.58 -12.18 -0.96
N ILE A 443 -13.49 -12.29 -1.73
CA ILE A 443 -13.09 -11.27 -2.71
C ILE A 443 -14.21 -11.04 -3.72
N ALA A 444 -14.77 -12.11 -4.30
CA ALA A 444 -15.86 -12.03 -5.26
C ALA A 444 -17.13 -11.43 -4.63
N GLU A 445 -17.44 -11.78 -3.38
CA GLU A 445 -18.55 -11.22 -2.62
C GLU A 445 -18.38 -9.71 -2.40
N ILE A 446 -17.22 -9.26 -1.91
CA ILE A 446 -16.94 -7.82 -1.71
C ILE A 446 -16.99 -7.07 -3.04
N THR A 447 -16.40 -7.63 -4.10
CA THR A 447 -16.43 -7.06 -5.45
C THR A 447 -17.86 -6.91 -5.96
N LYS A 448 -18.71 -7.92 -5.72
CA LYS A 448 -20.13 -7.88 -6.08
C LYS A 448 -20.89 -6.83 -5.27
N ILE A 449 -20.69 -6.77 -3.96
CA ILE A 449 -21.35 -5.77 -3.09
C ILE A 449 -20.99 -4.35 -3.54
N TYR A 450 -19.72 -4.14 -3.87
CA TYR A 450 -19.27 -2.89 -4.46
C TYR A 450 -20.01 -2.60 -5.76
N GLY A 451 -19.99 -3.53 -6.71
CA GLY A 451 -20.58 -3.39 -8.03
C GLY A 451 -22.10 -3.19 -8.05
N ASP A 452 -22.83 -4.00 -7.28
CA ASP A 452 -24.29 -3.97 -7.21
C ASP A 452 -24.80 -2.60 -6.73
N PHE A 453 -24.01 -1.90 -5.91
CA PHE A 453 -24.32 -0.56 -5.40
C PHE A 453 -25.71 -0.48 -4.73
N VAL A 454 -26.01 -1.48 -3.89
CA VAL A 454 -27.26 -1.57 -3.12
C VAL A 454 -26.97 -1.52 -1.63
N GLU A 455 -27.84 -0.86 -0.86
CA GLU A 455 -27.77 -0.84 0.59
C GLU A 455 -28.14 -2.19 1.21
N ASN A 456 -27.37 -2.61 2.21
CA ASN A 456 -27.64 -3.78 3.04
C ASN A 456 -27.02 -3.60 4.43
N GLU A 457 -26.77 -4.69 5.17
CA GLU A 457 -26.18 -4.62 6.51
C GLU A 457 -24.73 -4.14 6.52
N ILE A 458 -23.97 -4.48 5.47
CA ILE A 458 -22.54 -4.18 5.34
C ILE A 458 -22.22 -3.19 4.22
N SER A 459 -23.21 -2.76 3.44
CA SER A 459 -23.11 -1.71 2.39
C SER A 459 -24.08 -0.57 2.70
N LYS A 460 -23.58 0.65 2.83
CA LYS A 460 -24.37 1.88 3.08
C LYS A 460 -24.03 2.93 2.04
N ILE A 461 -25.02 3.68 1.56
CA ILE A 461 -24.83 4.68 0.50
C ILE A 461 -25.25 6.05 0.99
N PHE A 462 -24.35 7.02 0.87
CA PHE A 462 -24.53 8.39 1.36
C PHE A 462 -24.36 9.40 0.24
N ASP A 463 -24.97 10.57 0.38
CA ASP A 463 -24.60 11.75 -0.40
C ASP A 463 -23.28 12.33 0.11
N ASN A 464 -22.51 13.00 -0.76
CA ASN A 464 -21.29 13.70 -0.34
C ASN A 464 -21.54 14.68 0.84
N ALA A 465 -22.72 15.30 0.88
CA ALA A 465 -23.11 16.23 1.93
C ALA A 465 -23.34 15.58 3.30
N ASP A 466 -23.55 14.26 3.38
CA ASP A 466 -23.74 13.54 4.66
C ASP A 466 -22.47 13.51 5.54
N PHE A 467 -21.31 13.74 4.93
CA PHE A 467 -20.01 13.75 5.61
C PHE A 467 -19.56 15.16 6.03
N GLY A 468 -20.29 16.18 5.61
CA GLY A 468 -19.95 17.56 5.91
C GLY A 468 -20.71 18.08 7.13
N TYR A 469 -20.06 18.96 7.88
CA TYR A 469 -20.66 19.73 8.95
C TYR A 469 -20.16 21.18 8.94
N THR A 470 -20.96 22.10 9.46
CA THR A 470 -20.48 23.43 9.85
C THR A 470 -20.20 23.42 11.34
N LYS A 471 -18.92 23.58 11.70
CA LYS A 471 -18.52 23.88 13.07
C LYS A 471 -18.84 25.34 13.36
N ILE A 472 -19.90 25.57 14.14
CA ILE A 472 -20.29 26.90 14.56
C ILE A 472 -19.56 27.29 15.84
N ILE A 473 -19.16 28.55 15.94
CA ILE A 473 -18.63 29.12 17.19
C ILE A 473 -19.77 29.77 17.95
N VAL A 474 -20.05 29.25 19.13
CA VAL A 474 -21.07 29.74 20.04
C VAL A 474 -20.39 30.70 21.03
N GLU A 475 -20.70 31.97 20.92
CA GLU A 475 -20.21 33.00 21.84
C GLU A 475 -21.30 33.32 22.86
N ARG A 476 -20.87 33.62 24.08
CA ARG A 476 -21.73 34.09 25.17
C ARG A 476 -21.18 35.41 25.72
N PRO A 477 -22.02 36.28 26.28
CA PRO A 477 -21.59 37.60 26.69
C PRO A 477 -20.80 37.55 28.00
N ILE A 478 -19.85 38.46 28.16
CA ILE A 478 -19.34 38.82 29.48
C ILE A 478 -20.50 39.47 30.25
N VAL A 479 -20.75 39.00 31.46
CA VAL A 479 -21.80 39.53 32.34
C VAL A 479 -21.16 40.41 33.41
N GLY A 480 -21.62 41.65 33.53
CA GLY A 480 -21.18 42.58 34.57
C GLY A 480 -21.75 42.22 35.95
N GLU A 481 -21.29 42.89 37.01
CA GLU A 481 -21.79 42.68 38.38
C GLU A 481 -23.30 42.94 38.52
N ASP A 482 -23.89 43.71 37.60
CA ASP A 482 -25.32 44.00 37.54
C ASP A 482 -26.15 42.90 36.83
N GLY A 483 -25.51 41.81 36.42
CA GLY A 483 -26.14 40.70 35.71
C GLY A 483 -26.44 41.00 34.24
N LYS A 484 -25.96 42.12 33.68
CA LYS A 484 -26.21 42.50 32.28
C LYS A 484 -25.00 42.24 31.38
N PRO A 485 -25.22 41.96 30.08
CA PRO A 485 -24.14 41.86 29.11
C PRO A 485 -23.32 43.14 29.03
N VAL A 486 -21.99 43.01 29.15
CA VAL A 486 -21.05 44.10 28.85
C VAL A 486 -21.06 44.35 27.35
N LEU A 487 -21.32 45.60 26.95
CA LEU A 487 -21.41 46.00 25.55
C LEU A 487 -20.16 46.73 25.10
N LYS A 488 -19.62 46.31 23.96
CA LYS A 488 -18.53 46.99 23.25
C LYS A 488 -19.00 47.43 21.88
N LYS A 489 -18.96 48.74 21.60
CA LYS A 489 -19.50 49.33 20.37
C LYS A 489 -20.96 48.93 20.08
N GLY A 490 -21.77 48.83 21.15
CA GLY A 490 -23.20 48.48 21.04
C GLY A 490 -23.51 47.00 20.78
N LYS A 491 -22.51 46.11 20.82
CA LYS A 491 -22.71 44.65 20.73
C LYS A 491 -22.20 43.97 22.01
N PRO A 492 -22.79 42.84 22.44
CA PRO A 492 -22.26 42.07 23.55
C PRO A 492 -20.80 41.68 23.30
N GLU A 493 -19.94 41.92 24.30
CA GLU A 493 -18.56 41.46 24.27
C GLU A 493 -18.51 39.98 24.63
N ALA A 494 -17.87 39.16 23.80
CA ALA A 494 -17.80 37.72 23.99
C ALA A 494 -16.87 37.36 25.16
N ASP A 495 -17.33 36.48 26.03
CA ASP A 495 -16.52 35.85 27.06
C ASP A 495 -15.84 34.61 26.48
N SER A 496 -14.52 34.67 26.28
CA SER A 496 -13.75 33.55 25.74
C SER A 496 -13.76 32.31 26.64
N SER A 497 -14.07 32.43 27.93
CA SER A 497 -14.15 31.29 28.86
C SER A 497 -15.47 30.51 28.75
N LEU A 498 -16.50 31.16 28.20
CA LEU A 498 -17.84 30.56 27.96
C LEU A 498 -18.07 30.21 26.49
N ARG A 499 -17.07 30.40 25.63
CA ARG A 499 -17.13 30.04 24.22
C ARG A 499 -17.21 28.54 24.08
N ASP A 500 -18.12 28.10 23.22
CA ASP A 500 -18.27 26.70 22.86
C ASP A 500 -18.33 26.52 21.33
N THR A 501 -18.35 25.27 20.88
CA THR A 501 -18.49 24.93 19.46
C THR A 501 -19.48 23.79 19.27
N GLU A 502 -20.31 23.90 18.25
CA GLU A 502 -21.24 22.83 17.84
C GLU A 502 -20.99 22.44 16.40
N ASN A 503 -21.18 21.15 16.09
CA ASN A 503 -21.07 20.64 14.73
C ASN A 503 -22.46 20.40 14.16
N VAL A 504 -22.88 21.27 13.24
CA VAL A 504 -24.20 21.16 12.57
C VAL A 504 -24.03 20.44 11.23
N PRO A 505 -24.72 19.31 10.96
CA PRO A 505 -24.66 18.66 9.66
C PRO A 505 -24.97 19.61 8.50
N LEU A 506 -24.31 19.48 7.35
CA LEU A 506 -24.53 20.39 6.21
C LEU A 506 -25.96 20.36 5.65
N LYS A 507 -26.68 19.26 5.87
CA LYS A 507 -28.08 19.08 5.46
C LYS A 507 -29.09 19.74 6.41
N GLU A 508 -28.64 20.29 7.54
CA GLU A 508 -29.51 20.90 8.55
C GLU A 508 -29.36 22.44 8.57
N ASP A 509 -30.46 23.16 8.79
CA ASP A 509 -30.40 24.60 8.97
C ASP A 509 -29.77 24.96 10.33
N ILE A 510 -28.71 25.76 10.26
CA ILE A 510 -27.93 26.16 11.44
C ILE A 510 -28.80 26.92 12.46
N GLN A 511 -29.75 27.74 12.02
CA GLN A 511 -30.57 28.51 12.95
C GLN A 511 -31.61 27.63 13.65
N GLU A 512 -32.18 26.65 12.95
CA GLU A 512 -33.09 25.67 13.54
C GLU A 512 -32.36 24.79 14.56
N TYR A 513 -31.19 24.25 14.20
CA TYR A 513 -30.34 23.49 15.13
C TYR A 513 -30.01 24.33 16.37
N PHE A 514 -29.54 25.57 16.17
CA PHE A 514 -29.12 26.44 17.28
C PHE A 514 -30.28 26.77 18.24
N LYS A 515 -31.49 26.98 17.71
CA LYS A 515 -32.69 27.19 18.53
C LYS A 515 -33.10 25.95 19.31
N ARG A 516 -32.88 24.76 18.76
CA ARG A 516 -33.29 23.49 19.35
C ARG A 516 -32.29 22.98 20.39
N GLU A 517 -31.00 23.03 20.07
CA GLU A 517 -29.95 22.37 20.86
C GLU A 517 -29.16 23.34 21.76
N VAL A 518 -29.05 24.63 21.39
CA VAL A 518 -28.18 25.57 22.14
C VAL A 518 -28.99 26.53 23.00
N LEU A 519 -29.95 27.26 22.41
CA LEU A 519 -30.70 28.31 23.12
C LEU A 519 -31.47 27.85 24.37
N PRO A 520 -31.99 26.61 24.47
CA PRO A 520 -32.65 26.16 25.71
C PRO A 520 -31.71 26.08 26.92
N PHE A 521 -30.42 25.87 26.68
CA PHE A 521 -29.39 25.79 27.73
C PHE A 521 -28.58 27.09 27.87
N ALA A 522 -28.45 27.86 26.78
CA ALA A 522 -27.75 29.15 26.74
C ALA A 522 -28.57 30.23 25.99
N PRO A 523 -29.58 30.84 26.62
CA PRO A 523 -30.49 31.79 25.96
C PRO A 523 -29.82 33.09 25.49
N ASP A 524 -28.65 33.42 26.04
CA ASP A 524 -27.85 34.61 25.75
C ASP A 524 -26.80 34.39 24.66
N ALA A 525 -26.70 33.17 24.12
CA ALA A 525 -25.70 32.80 23.14
C ALA A 525 -26.00 33.33 21.73
N TRP A 526 -24.95 33.56 20.94
CA TRP A 526 -25.05 33.85 19.51
C TRP A 526 -23.95 33.15 18.71
N ILE A 527 -24.19 33.01 17.40
CA ILE A 527 -23.22 32.38 16.49
C ILE A 527 -22.24 33.41 15.93
N ASP A 528 -20.94 33.17 16.07
CA ASP A 528 -19.91 33.87 15.31
C ASP A 528 -19.71 33.23 13.94
N LYS A 529 -20.49 33.71 12.96
CA LYS A 529 -20.43 33.24 11.57
C LYS A 529 -19.06 33.40 10.91
N LYS A 530 -18.23 34.36 11.35
CA LYS A 530 -16.92 34.60 10.72
C LYS A 530 -15.89 33.53 11.14
N LYS A 531 -16.01 33.05 12.38
CA LYS A 531 -15.14 31.99 12.91
C LYS A 531 -15.66 30.59 12.62
N SER A 532 -16.93 30.47 12.25
CA SER A 532 -17.53 29.18 11.87
C SER A 532 -16.90 28.65 10.58
N LYS A 533 -16.64 27.35 10.52
CA LYS A 533 -15.94 26.70 9.41
C LYS A 533 -16.67 25.43 8.98
N VAL A 534 -16.63 25.14 7.69
CA VAL A 534 -17.08 23.83 7.18
C VAL A 534 -15.95 22.84 7.37
N GLY A 535 -16.29 21.67 7.91
CA GLY A 535 -15.39 20.53 8.04
C GLY A 535 -16.04 19.29 7.43
N TYR A 536 -15.21 18.28 7.16
CA TYR A 536 -15.66 16.99 6.69
C TYR A 536 -15.05 15.87 7.55
N GLU A 537 -15.85 14.87 7.85
CA GLU A 537 -15.45 13.64 8.55
C GLU A 537 -16.24 12.45 8.01
N ILE A 538 -15.62 11.27 8.02
CA ILE A 538 -16.23 10.01 7.60
C ILE A 538 -16.23 9.10 8.83
N PRO A 539 -17.22 9.20 9.73
CA PRO A 539 -17.28 8.41 10.96
C PRO A 539 -17.73 6.99 10.64
N PHE A 540 -16.89 6.23 9.94
CA PHE A 540 -17.20 4.93 9.35
C PHE A 540 -17.87 3.98 10.36
N THR A 541 -17.28 3.81 11.54
CA THR A 541 -17.78 2.91 12.59
C THR A 541 -19.17 3.31 13.10
N ARG A 542 -19.50 4.60 13.12
CA ARG A 542 -20.82 5.10 13.56
C ARG A 542 -21.94 4.61 12.64
N TYR A 543 -21.68 4.51 11.34
CA TYR A 543 -22.70 4.10 10.37
C TYR A 543 -23.04 2.61 10.40
N PHE A 544 -22.15 1.78 10.96
CA PHE A 544 -22.37 0.33 11.10
C PHE A 544 -22.63 -0.10 12.55
N TYR A 545 -22.64 0.84 13.49
CA TYR A 545 -22.97 0.55 14.88
C TYR A 545 -24.44 0.15 15.02
N LYS A 546 -24.68 -1.09 15.47
CA LYS A 546 -25.99 -1.55 15.91
C LYS A 546 -26.02 -1.46 17.43
N TYR A 547 -26.93 -0.65 17.99
CA TYR A 547 -27.13 -0.58 19.43
C TYR A 547 -27.69 -1.91 19.92
N GLU A 548 -26.92 -2.62 20.74
CA GLU A 548 -27.39 -3.76 21.51
C GLU A 548 -27.76 -3.28 22.91
N ALA A 549 -29.05 -3.31 23.23
CA ALA A 549 -29.49 -3.01 24.59
C ALA A 549 -28.85 -4.02 25.54
N PRO A 550 -28.27 -3.57 26.68
CA PRO A 550 -27.73 -4.50 27.66
C PRO A 550 -28.82 -5.48 28.10
N LYS A 551 -28.48 -6.77 28.18
CA LYS A 551 -29.41 -7.79 28.67
C LYS A 551 -29.95 -7.37 30.05
N PRO A 552 -31.26 -7.50 30.30
CA PRO A 552 -31.83 -7.26 31.62
C PRO A 552 -31.11 -8.07 32.71
N SER A 553 -30.84 -7.47 33.87
CA SER A 553 -30.06 -8.11 34.95
C SER A 553 -30.64 -9.43 35.44
N ASN A 554 -31.96 -9.61 35.33
CA ASN A 554 -32.65 -10.86 35.68
C ASN A 554 -32.34 -12.01 34.70
N GLU A 555 -32.13 -11.71 33.41
CA GLU A 555 -31.75 -12.72 32.42
C GLU A 555 -30.28 -13.16 32.59
N ILE A 556 -29.39 -12.19 32.86
CA ILE A 556 -27.99 -12.47 33.19
C ILE A 556 -27.91 -13.36 34.45
N MET A 557 -28.69 -13.05 35.49
CA MET A 557 -28.73 -13.85 36.71
C MET A 557 -29.25 -15.28 36.46
N ALA A 558 -30.26 -15.44 35.59
CA ALA A 558 -30.77 -16.75 35.22
C ALA A 558 -29.74 -17.57 34.41
N GLU A 559 -28.99 -16.94 33.50
CA GLU A 559 -27.87 -17.58 32.78
C GLU A 559 -26.74 -17.99 33.74
N ILE A 560 -26.36 -17.13 34.69
CA ILE A 560 -25.34 -17.44 35.72
C ILE A 560 -25.78 -18.64 36.56
N LEU A 561 -27.01 -18.64 37.08
CA LEU A 561 -27.54 -19.77 37.87
C LEU A 561 -27.62 -21.06 37.06
N LYS A 562 -27.92 -20.98 35.76
CA LYS A 562 -27.93 -22.14 34.87
C LYS A 562 -26.52 -22.69 34.65
N LEU A 563 -25.55 -21.80 34.40
CA LEU A 563 -24.14 -22.17 34.26
C LEU A 563 -23.57 -22.75 35.55
N GLU A 564 -23.88 -22.18 36.72
CA GLU A 564 -23.50 -22.75 38.02
C GLU A 564 -24.04 -24.16 38.21
N LYS A 565 -25.29 -24.42 37.79
CA LYS A 565 -25.92 -25.73 37.88
C LYS A 565 -25.33 -26.75 36.91
N GLU A 566 -24.95 -26.32 35.71
CA GLU A 566 -24.23 -27.15 34.73
C GLU A 566 -22.80 -27.45 35.22
N LEU A 567 -22.13 -26.47 35.84
CA LEU A 567 -20.79 -26.64 36.41
C LEU A 567 -20.80 -27.57 37.64
N SER A 568 -21.79 -27.43 38.52
CA SER A 568 -21.94 -28.30 39.69
C SER A 568 -22.25 -29.74 39.27
N GLY A 569 -23.14 -29.93 38.29
CA GLY A 569 -23.43 -31.26 37.75
C GLY A 569 -22.21 -31.89 37.06
N SER A 570 -21.42 -31.10 36.33
CA SER A 570 -20.18 -31.57 35.70
C SER A 570 -19.09 -31.92 36.74
N LEU A 571 -19.02 -31.20 37.86
CA LEU A 571 -18.10 -31.47 38.96
C LEU A 571 -18.50 -32.73 39.75
N GLU A 572 -19.80 -32.96 39.97
CA GLU A 572 -20.32 -34.19 40.58
C GLU A 572 -20.01 -35.42 39.70
N GLU A 573 -20.12 -35.30 38.37
CA GLU A 573 -19.76 -36.36 37.42
C GLU A 573 -18.25 -36.70 37.42
N VAL A 574 -17.38 -35.71 37.62
CA VAL A 574 -15.92 -35.88 37.60
C VAL A 574 -15.35 -36.33 38.94
N PHE A 575 -15.93 -35.89 40.06
CA PHE A 575 -15.39 -36.13 41.41
C PHE A 575 -16.19 -37.13 42.26
N GLY A 576 -17.36 -37.59 41.80
CA GLY A 576 -18.12 -38.67 42.44
C GLY A 576 -18.47 -38.41 43.90
N ILE A 577 -18.88 -37.19 44.23
CA ILE A 577 -19.43 -36.80 45.54
C ILE A 577 -20.94 -36.62 45.39
#